data_AF-A0A7Y6X9S7-F1
#
_entry.id   AF-A0A7Y6X9S7-F1
#
_cell.length_a   1.000
_cell.length_b   1.000
_cell.length_c   1.000
_cell.angle_alpha   90.00
_cell.angle_beta   90.00
_cell.angle_gamma   90.00
#
_symmetry.space_group_name_H-M   'P 1'
#
loop_
_entity.id
_entity.type
_entity.pdbx_description
1 polymer ?
#
loop_
_entity_poly.entity_id
_entity_poly.type
_entity_poly.pdbx_seq_one_letter_code
_entity_poly.pdbx_strand_id
1 'polypeptide(L)'
;MGRLLSFALVAASPVGGVLAAVPLGIFGLGYPAWAVVLACVPLGYLQVLVVDLGWDGLERLAAWRRLMSRPRSPLVQRLLSHCGGFWSTAALVPLMGPWAVMGLMRTAGVSQRRVVAPILFALAVISAGLGLLCVVVPEWVR
;
A
#
# COMPACT_ATOMS: atom_id res chain seq x y z
N MET A 1 -2.27 15.73 21.85
CA MET A 1 -3.00 15.03 20.77
C MET A 1 -2.34 15.10 19.37
N GLY A 2 -1.29 15.90 19.14
CA GLY A 2 -0.77 16.14 17.78
C GLY A 2 0.19 15.10 17.18
N ARG A 3 1.10 14.49 17.96
CA ARG A 3 2.21 13.68 17.38
C ARG A 3 1.78 12.33 16.81
N LEU A 4 0.97 11.57 17.57
CA LEU A 4 0.43 10.28 17.11
C LEU A 4 -0.49 10.44 15.91
N LEU A 5 -1.34 11.49 15.90
CA LEU A 5 -2.22 11.78 14.79
C LEU A 5 -1.41 12.12 13.52
N SER A 6 -0.41 13.00 13.61
CA SER A 6 0.45 13.32 12.47
C SER A 6 1.17 12.10 11.94
N PHE A 7 1.72 11.25 12.81
CA PHE A 7 2.33 9.98 12.39
C PHE A 7 1.32 9.08 11.67
N ALA A 8 0.13 8.89 12.24
CA ALA A 8 -0.90 8.03 11.65
C ALA A 8 -1.37 8.56 10.29
N LEU A 9 -1.55 9.86 10.15
CA LEU A 9 -1.94 10.50 8.89
C LEU A 9 -0.87 10.33 7.81
N VAL A 10 0.41 10.50 8.16
CA VAL A 10 1.51 10.28 7.22
C VAL A 10 1.61 8.80 6.86
N ALA A 11 1.55 7.89 7.82
CA ALA A 11 1.62 6.44 7.57
C ALA A 11 0.46 5.94 6.69
N ALA A 12 -0.74 6.50 6.87
CA ALA A 12 -1.91 6.20 6.07
C ALA A 12 -1.92 6.92 4.70
N SER A 13 -0.99 7.83 4.42
CA SER A 13 -0.95 8.59 3.17
C SER A 13 -0.68 7.70 1.94
N PRO A 14 -1.52 7.74 0.90
CA PRO A 14 -1.37 6.92 -0.30
C PRO A 14 -0.06 7.18 -1.07
N VAL A 15 0.53 8.37 -0.89
CA VAL A 15 1.76 8.77 -1.55
C VAL A 15 2.87 8.86 -0.51
N GLY A 16 3.87 7.99 -0.63
CA GLY A 16 5.06 8.00 0.21
C GLY A 16 4.82 7.65 1.69
N GLY A 17 3.65 7.12 2.07
CA GLY A 17 3.23 7.02 3.47
C GLY A 17 4.22 6.33 4.39
N VAL A 18 4.49 5.04 4.20
CA VAL A 18 5.46 4.28 5.03
C VAL A 18 6.89 4.84 4.87
N LEU A 19 7.26 5.24 3.65
CA LEU A 19 8.59 5.79 3.35
C LEU A 19 8.88 7.07 4.16
N ALA A 20 7.88 7.93 4.35
CA ALA A 20 8.00 9.16 5.13
C ALA A 20 7.69 8.93 6.62
N ALA A 21 6.74 8.05 6.94
CA ALA A 21 6.30 7.81 8.32
C ALA A 21 7.38 7.14 9.17
N VAL A 22 8.16 6.21 8.61
CA VAL A 22 9.22 5.53 9.36
C VAL A 22 10.30 6.51 9.86
N PRO A 23 10.96 7.31 9.00
CA PRO A 23 11.95 8.28 9.47
C PRO A 23 11.33 9.38 10.34
N LEU A 24 10.11 9.84 10.03
CA LEU A 24 9.39 10.80 10.88
C LEU A 24 9.16 10.22 12.29
N GLY A 25 8.72 8.97 12.39
CA GLY A 25 8.46 8.30 13.67
C GLY A 25 9.73 8.10 14.49
N ILE A 26 10.81 7.67 13.85
CA ILE A 26 12.08 7.36 14.52
C ILE A 26 12.85 8.64 14.87
N PHE A 27 13.13 9.51 13.90
CA PHE A 27 13.96 10.70 14.10
C PHE A 27 13.15 11.92 14.53
N GLY A 28 12.00 12.15 13.89
CA GLY A 28 11.18 13.34 14.15
C GLY A 28 10.41 13.26 15.48
N LEU A 29 9.92 12.08 15.84
CA LEU A 29 9.09 11.87 17.03
C LEU A 29 9.78 11.09 18.16
N GLY A 30 10.92 10.45 17.87
CA GLY A 30 11.71 9.71 18.87
C GLY A 30 11.09 8.39 19.31
N TYR A 31 10.18 7.81 18.51
CA TYR A 31 9.60 6.51 18.83
C TYR A 31 10.60 5.37 18.59
N PRO A 32 10.53 4.28 19.36
CA PRO A 32 11.39 3.13 19.12
C PRO A 32 11.09 2.51 17.76
N ALA A 33 12.14 2.17 17.02
CA ALA A 33 12.04 1.70 15.63
C ALA A 33 11.09 0.52 15.46
N TRP A 34 11.12 -0.47 16.36
CA TRP A 34 10.25 -1.63 16.30
C TRP A 34 8.76 -1.25 16.38
N ALA A 35 8.40 -0.25 17.19
CA ALA A 35 7.01 0.18 17.33
C ALA A 35 6.54 0.93 16.08
N VAL A 36 7.41 1.75 15.50
CA VAL A 36 7.15 2.45 14.22
C VAL A 36 6.94 1.44 13.10
N VAL A 37 7.81 0.44 12.98
CA VAL A 37 7.68 -0.64 11.98
C VAL A 37 6.37 -1.40 12.14
N LEU A 38 6.05 -1.85 13.36
CA LEU A 38 4.81 -2.58 13.62
C LEU A 38 3.56 -1.74 13.37
N ALA A 39 3.60 -0.43 13.63
CA ALA A 39 2.47 0.46 13.39
C ALA A 39 2.29 0.81 11.91
N CYS A 40 3.38 0.98 11.15
CA CYS A 40 3.33 1.32 9.73
C CYS A 40 2.66 0.25 8.86
N VAL A 41 2.77 -1.03 9.22
CA VAL A 41 2.15 -2.13 8.45
C VAL A 41 0.61 -2.02 8.41
N PRO A 42 -0.12 -2.04 9.54
CA PRO A 42 -1.58 -1.90 9.53
C PRO A 42 -2.03 -0.51 9.05
N LEU A 43 -1.29 0.56 9.36
CA LEU A 43 -1.62 1.91 8.90
C LEU A 43 -1.49 2.06 7.38
N GLY A 44 -0.43 1.52 6.78
CA GLY A 44 -0.27 1.48 5.33
C GLY A 44 -1.31 0.58 4.66
N TYR A 45 -1.71 -0.51 5.32
CA TYR A 45 -2.76 -1.39 4.81
C TYR A 45 -4.16 -0.76 4.84
N LEU A 46 -4.41 0.23 5.68
CA LEU A 46 -5.69 0.96 5.73
C LEU A 46 -6.10 1.48 4.33
N GLN A 47 -5.12 1.89 3.52
CA GLN A 47 -5.35 2.36 2.16
C GLN A 47 -6.01 1.30 1.27
N VAL A 48 -5.62 0.03 1.45
CA VAL A 48 -6.20 -1.08 0.71
C VAL A 48 -7.69 -1.19 1.04
N LEU A 49 -8.05 -1.09 2.32
CA LEU A 49 -9.45 -1.15 2.75
C LEU A 49 -10.27 0.03 2.19
N VAL A 50 -9.70 1.24 2.21
CA VAL A 50 -10.36 2.43 1.67
C VAL A 50 -10.62 2.27 0.17
N VAL A 51 -9.63 1.80 -0.60
CA VAL A 51 -9.78 1.53 -2.03
C VAL A 51 -10.81 0.43 -2.29
N ASP A 52 -10.78 -0.63 -1.49
CA ASP A 52 -11.68 -1.77 -1.61
C ASP A 52 -13.15 -1.37 -1.41
N LEU A 53 -13.42 -0.62 -0.33
CA LEU A 53 -14.75 -0.07 -0.02
C LEU A 53 -15.20 0.95 -1.08
N GLY A 54 -14.27 1.80 -1.53
CA GLY A 54 -14.53 2.75 -2.61
C GLY A 54 -14.93 2.03 -3.90
N TRP A 55 -14.25 0.92 -4.21
CA TRP A 55 -14.53 0.09 -5.38
C TRP A 55 -15.91 -0.58 -5.29
N ASP A 56 -16.24 -1.17 -4.15
CA ASP A 56 -17.55 -1.76 -3.89
C ASP A 56 -18.68 -0.72 -4.00
N GLY A 57 -18.41 0.54 -3.61
CA GLY A 57 -19.30 1.67 -3.83
C GLY A 57 -19.48 2.01 -5.32
N LEU A 58 -18.38 2.08 -6.06
CA LEU A 58 -18.38 2.35 -7.51
C LEU A 58 -19.08 1.24 -8.30
N GLU A 59 -18.93 -0.03 -7.91
CA GLU A 59 -19.61 -1.16 -8.56
C GLU A 59 -21.14 -1.09 -8.47
N ARG A 60 -21.69 -0.35 -7.50
CA ARG A 60 -23.13 -0.09 -7.42
C ARG A 60 -23.62 0.85 -8.54
N LEU A 61 -22.73 1.68 -9.09
CA LEU A 61 -23.07 2.62 -10.16
C LEU A 61 -23.17 1.89 -11.51
N ALA A 62 -24.33 1.96 -12.15
CA ALA A 62 -24.57 1.34 -13.45
C ALA A 62 -23.62 1.89 -14.55
N ALA A 63 -23.30 3.17 -14.51
CA ALA A 63 -22.34 3.80 -15.43
C ALA A 63 -20.93 3.21 -15.28
N TRP A 64 -20.50 2.98 -14.04
CA TRP A 64 -19.19 2.38 -13.75
C TRP A 64 -19.12 0.93 -14.25
N ARG A 65 -20.16 0.13 -13.98
CA ARG A 65 -20.26 -1.24 -14.50
C ARG A 65 -20.19 -1.28 -16.03
N ARG A 66 -20.90 -0.37 -16.72
CA ARG A 66 -20.84 -0.25 -18.18
C ARG A 66 -19.46 0.13 -18.69
N LEU A 67 -18.74 1.00 -17.98
CA LEU A 67 -17.38 1.38 -18.33
C LEU A 67 -16.43 0.19 -18.19
N MET A 68 -16.53 -0.54 -17.08
CA MET A 68 -15.69 -1.70 -16.78
C MET A 68 -15.98 -2.91 -17.67
N SER A 69 -17.20 -3.05 -18.18
CA SER A 69 -17.61 -4.09 -19.13
C SER A 69 -17.23 -3.79 -20.58
N ARG A 70 -16.62 -2.63 -20.88
CA ARG A 70 -16.14 -2.33 -22.23
C ARG A 70 -15.02 -3.31 -22.62
N PRO A 71 -15.00 -3.76 -23.89
CA PRO A 71 -13.94 -4.64 -24.36
C PRO A 71 -12.59 -3.96 -24.16
N ARG A 72 -11.70 -4.65 -23.44
CA ARG A 72 -10.35 -4.18 -23.17
C ARG A 72 -9.46 -4.50 -24.36
N SER A 73 -8.46 -3.67 -24.61
CA SER A 73 -7.47 -3.97 -25.64
C SER A 73 -6.73 -5.27 -25.30
N PRO A 74 -6.26 -6.03 -26.31
CA PRO A 74 -5.55 -7.30 -26.09
C PRO A 74 -4.27 -7.11 -25.26
N LEU A 75 -3.61 -5.94 -25.37
CA LEU A 75 -2.45 -5.59 -24.53
C LEU A 75 -2.81 -5.49 -23.05
N VAL A 76 -3.93 -4.83 -22.75
CA VAL A 76 -4.40 -4.68 -21.36
C VAL A 76 -4.82 -6.03 -20.80
N GLN A 77 -5.51 -6.88 -21.57
CA GLN A 77 -5.82 -8.24 -21.13
C GLN A 77 -4.57 -9.06 -20.82
N ARG A 78 -3.53 -8.97 -21.67
CA ARG A 78 -2.27 -9.69 -21.45
C ARG A 78 -1.59 -9.21 -20.18
N LEU A 79 -1.49 -7.90 -19.96
CA LEU A 79 -0.93 -7.33 -18.72
C LEU A 79 -1.70 -7.78 -17.48
N LEU A 80 -3.03 -7.75 -17.52
CA LEU A 80 -3.87 -8.17 -16.40
C LEU A 80 -3.78 -9.68 -16.14
N SER A 81 -3.55 -10.50 -17.17
CA SER A 81 -3.35 -11.96 -17.01
C SER A 81 -2.06 -12.32 -16.27
N HIS A 82 -1.08 -11.42 -16.27
CA HIS A 82 0.16 -11.54 -15.47
C HIS A 82 0.03 -10.91 -14.08
N CYS A 83 -1.06 -10.18 -13.81
CA CYS A 83 -1.37 -9.61 -12.49
C CYS A 83 -2.05 -10.66 -11.60
N GLY A 84 -1.77 -10.62 -10.29
CA GLY A 84 -2.40 -11.50 -9.29
C GLY A 84 -1.52 -12.63 -8.76
N GLY A 85 -0.27 -12.74 -9.23
CA GLY A 85 0.76 -13.55 -8.58
C GLY A 85 1.20 -12.92 -7.26
N PHE A 86 1.60 -13.75 -6.30
CA PHE A 86 2.09 -13.28 -4.99
C PHE A 86 3.29 -12.33 -5.16
N TRP A 87 4.31 -12.77 -5.89
CA TRP A 87 5.54 -12.00 -6.09
C TRP A 87 5.36 -10.76 -6.93
N SER A 88 4.53 -10.80 -7.98
CA SER A 88 4.24 -9.60 -8.78
C SER A 88 3.50 -8.55 -7.96
N THR A 89 2.54 -8.97 -7.14
CA THR A 89 1.83 -8.06 -6.22
C THR A 89 2.78 -7.48 -5.18
N ALA A 90 3.61 -8.30 -4.54
CA ALA A 90 4.56 -7.85 -3.52
C ALA A 90 5.61 -6.88 -4.09
N ALA A 91 6.09 -7.11 -5.31
CA ALA A 91 7.06 -6.24 -5.98
C ALA A 91 6.47 -4.90 -6.44
N LEU A 92 5.17 -4.85 -6.76
CA LEU A 92 4.51 -3.62 -7.19
C LEU A 92 4.20 -2.66 -6.04
N VAL A 93 4.01 -3.17 -4.81
CA VAL A 93 3.71 -2.35 -3.63
C VAL A 93 4.76 -1.28 -3.34
N PRO A 94 6.08 -1.58 -3.28
CA PRO A 94 7.08 -0.54 -3.08
C PRO A 94 7.13 0.49 -4.22
N LEU A 95 6.77 0.09 -5.44
CA LEU A 95 6.87 0.94 -6.63
C LEU A 95 5.68 1.89 -6.78
N MET A 96 4.46 1.39 -6.56
CA MET A 96 3.22 2.13 -6.85
C MET A 96 2.40 2.45 -5.60
N GLY A 97 2.71 1.79 -4.48
CA GLY A 97 1.94 1.88 -3.25
C GLY A 97 0.81 0.84 -3.15
N PRO A 98 0.39 0.48 -1.92
CA PRO A 98 -0.68 -0.51 -1.69
C PRO A 98 -2.02 -0.17 -2.36
N TRP A 99 -2.39 1.11 -2.35
CA TRP A 99 -3.67 1.57 -2.89
C TRP A 99 -3.76 1.37 -4.42
N ALA A 100 -2.70 1.70 -5.15
CA ALA A 100 -2.64 1.57 -6.60
C ALA A 100 -2.64 0.09 -7.01
N VAL A 101 -1.89 -0.74 -6.29
CA VAL A 101 -1.88 -2.20 -6.48
C VAL A 101 -3.28 -2.76 -6.26
N MET A 102 -3.98 -2.37 -5.20
CA MET A 102 -5.34 -2.85 -4.94
C MET A 102 -6.30 -2.44 -6.06
N GLY A 103 -6.22 -1.19 -6.53
CA GLY A 103 -7.01 -0.70 -7.66
C GLY A 103 -6.76 -1.54 -8.92
N LEU A 104 -5.49 -1.77 -9.26
CA LEU A 104 -5.11 -2.62 -10.40
C LEU A 104 -5.67 -4.05 -10.25
N MET A 105 -5.53 -4.66 -9.07
CA MET A 105 -6.02 -6.02 -8.82
C MET A 105 -7.55 -6.11 -8.91
N ARG A 106 -8.28 -5.10 -8.43
CA ARG A 106 -9.74 -5.00 -8.62
C ARG A 106 -10.09 -4.86 -10.11
N THR A 107 -9.34 -4.08 -10.89
CA THR A 107 -9.58 -4.02 -12.35
C THR A 107 -9.29 -5.35 -13.05
N ALA A 108 -8.31 -6.12 -12.56
CA ALA A 108 -7.98 -7.45 -13.04
C ALA A 108 -8.99 -8.53 -12.61
N GLY A 109 -9.93 -8.22 -11.72
CA GLY A 109 -10.88 -9.19 -11.16
C GLY A 109 -10.25 -10.16 -10.16
N VAL A 110 -9.10 -9.80 -9.57
CA VAL A 110 -8.42 -10.64 -8.58
C VAL A 110 -9.09 -10.42 -7.22
N SER A 111 -9.46 -11.52 -6.56
CA SER A 111 -10.06 -11.47 -5.21
C SER A 111 -9.10 -10.87 -4.19
N GLN A 112 -9.60 -9.96 -3.34
CA GLN A 112 -8.83 -9.30 -2.28
C GLN A 112 -8.02 -10.28 -1.41
N ARG A 113 -8.59 -11.46 -1.08
CA ARG A 113 -7.93 -12.50 -0.26
C ARG A 113 -6.55 -12.92 -0.81
N ARG A 114 -6.38 -12.90 -2.13
CA ARG A 114 -5.10 -13.25 -2.79
C ARG A 114 -4.09 -12.11 -2.75
N VAL A 115 -4.55 -10.88 -2.54
CA VAL A 115 -3.78 -9.64 -2.58
C VAL A 115 -3.36 -9.20 -1.16
N VAL A 116 -4.15 -9.56 -0.14
CA VAL A 116 -3.88 -9.18 1.27
C VAL A 116 -2.49 -9.62 1.72
N ALA A 117 -2.18 -10.92 1.61
CA ALA A 117 -0.92 -11.49 2.06
C ALA A 117 0.31 -10.86 1.38
N PRO A 118 0.39 -10.75 0.05
CA PRO A 118 1.54 -10.14 -0.60
C PRO A 118 1.68 -8.64 -0.30
N ILE A 119 0.57 -7.89 -0.12
CA ILE A 119 0.65 -6.49 0.30
C ILE A 119 1.20 -6.37 1.72
N LEU A 120 0.65 -7.13 2.67
CA LEU A 120 1.13 -7.12 4.06
C LEU A 120 2.60 -7.53 4.14
N PHE A 121 3.00 -8.54 3.38
CA PHE A 121 4.39 -8.96 3.28
C PHE A 121 5.28 -7.84 2.78
N ALA A 122 4.92 -7.19 1.67
CA ALA A 122 5.69 -6.08 1.13
C ALA A 122 5.78 -4.91 2.11
N LEU A 123 4.67 -4.54 2.75
CA LEU A 123 4.64 -3.48 3.78
C LEU A 123 5.54 -3.82 4.96
N ALA A 124 5.54 -5.07 5.43
CA ALA A 124 6.41 -5.52 6.52
C ALA A 124 7.89 -5.44 6.12
N VAL A 125 8.25 -5.94 4.93
CA VAL A 125 9.62 -5.89 4.42
C VAL A 125 10.11 -4.45 4.25
N ILE A 126 9.31 -3.57 3.64
CA ILE A 126 9.66 -2.16 3.44
C ILE A 126 9.82 -1.46 4.79
N SER A 127 8.85 -1.63 5.69
CA SER A 127 8.88 -0.99 7.02
C SER A 127 10.11 -1.46 7.80
N ALA A 128 10.37 -2.77 7.84
CA ALA A 128 11.53 -3.33 8.53
C ALA A 128 12.85 -2.86 7.91
N GLY A 129 12.96 -2.84 6.58
CA GLY A 129 14.14 -2.36 5.87
C GLY A 129 14.43 -0.88 6.15
N LEU A 130 13.41 -0.02 6.13
CA LEU A 130 13.55 1.39 6.48
C LEU A 130 13.88 1.58 7.97
N GLY A 131 13.25 0.82 8.86
CA GLY A 131 13.52 0.86 10.29
C GLY A 131 14.97 0.47 10.59
N LEU A 132 15.46 -0.60 9.95
CA LEU A 132 16.86 -1.02 10.04
C LEU A 132 17.80 0.05 9.48
N LEU A 133 17.49 0.61 8.30
CA LEU A 133 18.29 1.68 7.70
C LEU A 133 18.40 2.90 8.62
N CYS A 134 17.29 3.31 9.25
CA CYS A 134 17.28 4.43 10.19
C CYS A 134 18.13 4.15 11.45
N VAL A 135 18.20 2.89 11.89
CA VAL A 135 19.00 2.51 13.07
C VAL A 135 20.48 2.37 12.72
N VAL A 136 20.82 1.75 11.59
CA VAL A 136 22.21 1.44 11.21
C VAL A 136 22.91 2.65 10.61
N VAL A 137 22.21 3.48 9.85
CA VAL A 137 22.80 4.61 9.12
C VAL A 137 21.98 5.88 9.33
N PRO A 138 21.98 6.44 10.56
CA PRO A 138 21.15 7.60 10.89
C PRO A 138 21.52 8.87 10.10
N GLU A 139 22.76 8.94 9.61
CA GLU A 139 23.31 10.12 8.93
C GLU A 139 22.81 10.28 7.50
N TRP A 140 22.27 9.22 6.90
CA TRP A 140 21.75 9.25 5.53
C TRP A 140 20.30 9.71 5.44
N VAL A 141 19.63 9.82 6.59
CA VAL A 141 18.18 10.04 6.70
C VAL A 141 17.84 11.30 7.50
N ARG A 142 18.83 11.94 8.14
CA ARG A 142 18.70 13.30 8.74
C ARG A 142 18.85 14.38 7.68
#